data_AF-A0A3D4FXI1-F1
#
_entry.id   AF-A0A3D4FXI1-F1
#
_cell.length_a   1.000
_cell.length_b   1.000
_cell.length_c   1.000
_cell.angle_alpha   90.00
_cell.angle_beta   90.00
_cell.angle_gamma   90.00
#
_symmetry.space_group_name_H-M   'P 1'
#
loop_
_entity.id
_entity.type
_entity.pdbx_description
1 polymer ?
#
loop_
_entity_poly.entity_id
_entity_poly.type
_entity_poly.pdbx_seq_one_letter_code
_entity_poly.pdbx_strand_id
1 'polypeptide(L)'
;FTGFPHADISQAGLSVVVATDNDPDLAVKLRDELLDQAWIDRERFVYRLEPLEVSVTRAKQLGDQPSSDGPVLILDHYDNTASGGTMDTTNVLAEVLKQGIDDVAFCGIFDPEAVECLYSSGVGSEVTVPLGGRLPMPALRRQSRPLEVSGRVKCLTDGRFETSIAMGRGLMTDMGKTAVLSVGSVDIMVISRHFEPVDPGCFRSVGIEPTERRFLMLKSRIHYRVGFRDLAREVVECAGLGVCTSDYSEISFENVRRPIYPLDEIKMRN
;
A
#
# COMPACT_ATOMS: atom_id res chain seq x y z
N PHE A 1 -1.04 22.84 3.13
CA PHE A 1 -0.40 21.52 3.27
C PHE A 1 -1.26 20.63 4.14
N THR A 2 -1.53 19.40 3.70
CA THR A 2 -2.40 18.44 4.43
C THR A 2 -1.72 17.77 5.63
N GLY A 3 -0.42 17.97 5.80
CA GLY A 3 0.38 17.29 6.83
C GLY A 3 0.71 15.84 6.47
N PHE A 4 1.37 15.14 7.39
CA PHE A 4 1.64 13.70 7.29
C PHE A 4 1.14 13.02 8.57
N PRO A 5 0.03 12.27 8.53
CA PRO A 5 -0.69 11.86 9.73
C PRO A 5 0.04 10.84 10.61
N HIS A 6 1.05 10.15 10.07
CA HIS A 6 1.88 9.20 10.83
C HIS A 6 3.12 9.85 11.44
N ALA A 7 3.34 11.16 11.22
CA ALA A 7 4.46 11.86 11.84
C ALA A 7 4.12 12.16 13.30
N ASP A 8 4.71 11.39 14.22
CA ASP A 8 4.61 11.64 15.66
C ASP A 8 5.53 12.79 16.07
N ILE A 9 5.12 14.02 15.76
CA ILE A 9 5.86 15.26 16.07
C ILE A 9 4.89 16.38 16.49
N SER A 10 5.40 17.36 17.25
CA SER A 10 4.59 18.47 17.76
C SER A 10 3.95 19.34 16.67
N GLN A 11 4.58 19.41 15.49
CA GLN A 11 4.15 20.20 14.33
C GLN A 11 3.14 19.46 13.43
N ALA A 12 2.77 18.23 13.75
CA ALA A 12 1.83 17.46 12.94
C ALA A 12 0.46 18.17 12.88
N GLY A 13 -0.14 18.14 11.69
CA GLY A 13 -1.43 18.75 11.41
C GLY A 13 -1.47 19.44 10.05
N LEU A 14 -2.66 19.90 9.70
CA LEU A 14 -2.90 20.70 8.51
C LEU A 14 -2.38 22.13 8.74
N SER A 15 -1.75 22.70 7.71
CA SER A 15 -1.24 24.08 7.74
C SER A 15 -1.59 24.83 6.45
N VAL A 16 -1.74 26.15 6.56
CA VAL A 16 -2.04 27.04 5.44
C VAL A 16 -0.97 28.13 5.37
N VAL A 17 -0.46 28.38 4.17
CA VAL A 17 0.46 29.47 3.86
C VAL A 17 -0.19 30.31 2.77
N VAL A 18 -0.34 31.61 3.03
CA VAL A 18 -0.91 32.57 2.08
C VAL A 18 0.13 33.65 1.80
N ALA A 19 0.27 34.01 0.53
CA ALA A 19 1.09 35.12 0.08
C ALA A 19 0.21 36.13 -0.66
N THR A 20 0.38 37.41 -0.35
CA THR A 20 -0.34 38.54 -0.95
C THR A 20 0.66 39.63 -1.35
N ASP A 21 0.23 40.53 -2.24
CA ASP A 21 1.03 41.70 -2.63
C ASP A 21 0.81 42.86 -1.64
N ASN A 22 1.66 42.93 -0.62
CA ASN A 22 1.65 43.96 0.41
C ASN A 22 0.27 44.18 1.09
N ASP A 23 -0.55 43.13 1.18
CA ASP A 23 -1.88 43.15 1.82
C ASP A 23 -1.94 42.10 2.95
N PRO A 24 -1.47 42.45 4.16
CA PRO A 24 -1.46 41.52 5.29
C PRO A 24 -2.87 41.15 5.79
N ASP A 25 -3.85 42.04 5.65
CA ASP A 25 -5.23 41.80 6.11
C ASP A 25 -5.92 40.76 5.22
N LEU A 26 -5.72 40.84 3.91
CA LEU A 26 -6.18 39.81 2.98
C LEU A 26 -5.52 38.46 3.24
N ALA A 27 -4.21 38.45 3.56
CA ALA A 27 -3.51 37.20 3.87
C ALA A 27 -4.09 36.49 5.10
N VAL A 28 -4.38 37.26 6.16
CA VAL A 28 -5.05 36.77 7.37
C VAL A 28 -6.44 36.23 7.06
N LYS A 29 -7.24 36.99 6.32
CA LYS A 29 -8.61 36.59 5.95
C LYS A 29 -8.63 35.25 5.20
N LEU A 30 -7.82 35.11 4.15
CA LEU A 30 -7.77 33.89 3.33
C LEU A 30 -7.22 32.70 4.11
N ARG A 31 -6.23 32.93 4.98
CA ARG A 31 -5.69 31.89 5.87
C ARG A 31 -6.80 31.33 6.76
N ASP A 32 -7.56 32.21 7.40
CA ASP A 32 -8.60 31.80 8.35
C ASP A 32 -9.76 31.10 7.65
N GLU A 33 -10.17 31.61 6.47
CA GLU A 33 -11.19 30.98 5.62
C GLU A 33 -10.82 29.53 5.23
N LEU A 34 -9.59 29.31 4.76
CA LEU A 34 -9.11 27.97 4.39
C LEU A 34 -9.04 27.02 5.58
N LEU A 35 -8.56 27.51 6.72
CA LEU A 35 -8.46 26.70 7.93
C LEU A 35 -9.85 26.41 8.55
N ASP A 36 -10.80 27.33 8.44
CA ASP A 36 -12.19 27.14 8.91
C ASP A 36 -12.90 26.10 8.04
N GLN A 37 -12.73 26.19 6.73
CA GLN A 37 -13.28 25.20 5.81
C GLN A 37 -12.69 23.81 6.09
N ALA A 38 -11.38 23.71 6.27
CA ALA A 38 -10.72 22.45 6.63
C ALA A 38 -11.22 21.89 7.97
N TRP A 39 -11.50 22.77 8.95
CA TRP A 39 -12.07 22.36 10.22
C TRP A 39 -13.52 21.86 10.08
N ILE A 40 -14.36 22.55 9.31
CA ILE A 40 -15.75 22.14 9.03
C ILE A 40 -15.76 20.77 8.36
N ASP A 41 -14.88 20.55 7.36
CA ASP A 41 -14.81 19.31 6.60
C ASP A 41 -14.00 18.19 7.29
N ARG A 42 -13.44 18.41 8.47
CA ARG A 42 -12.44 17.50 9.09
C ARG A 42 -12.85 16.03 9.15
N GLU A 43 -14.13 15.76 9.41
CA GLU A 43 -14.66 14.39 9.49
C GLU A 43 -14.65 13.68 8.12
N ARG A 44 -14.79 14.42 7.02
CA ARG A 44 -14.73 13.88 5.66
C ARG A 44 -13.33 13.42 5.27
N PHE A 45 -12.31 13.88 5.99
CA PHE A 45 -10.92 13.45 5.79
C PHE A 45 -10.56 12.19 6.60
N VAL A 46 -11.45 11.73 7.47
CA VAL A 46 -11.24 10.50 8.26
C VAL A 46 -11.64 9.30 7.42
N TYR A 47 -10.67 8.40 7.20
CA TYR A 47 -10.89 7.12 6.53
C TYR A 47 -11.89 6.27 7.33
N ARG A 48 -12.88 5.69 6.65
CA ARG A 48 -13.84 4.77 7.25
C ARG A 48 -13.38 3.34 7.02
N LEU A 49 -13.16 2.65 8.13
CA LEU A 49 -12.63 1.29 8.15
C LEU A 49 -13.69 0.30 7.68
N GLU A 50 -13.36 -0.50 6.66
CA GLU A 50 -14.04 -1.75 6.33
C GLU A 50 -13.18 -2.91 6.87
N PRO A 51 -13.73 -3.89 7.60
CA PRO A 51 -12.95 -5.05 8.05
C PRO A 51 -12.27 -5.76 6.87
N LEU A 52 -11.07 -6.28 7.10
CA LEU A 52 -10.23 -6.87 6.04
C LEU A 52 -10.96 -8.01 5.32
N GLU A 53 -11.54 -8.92 6.08
CA GLU A 53 -12.27 -10.08 5.58
C GLU A 53 -13.47 -9.68 4.70
N VAL A 54 -14.15 -8.58 5.04
CA VAL A 54 -15.28 -8.03 4.29
C VAL A 54 -14.78 -7.41 2.99
N SER A 55 -13.70 -6.63 3.05
CA SER A 55 -13.07 -6.01 1.87
C SER A 55 -12.62 -7.07 0.87
N VAL A 56 -11.91 -8.11 1.34
CA VAL A 56 -11.43 -9.21 0.50
C VAL A 56 -12.59 -10.03 -0.08
N THR A 57 -13.67 -10.24 0.70
CA THR A 57 -14.89 -10.89 0.20
C THR A 57 -15.52 -10.06 -0.93
N ARG A 58 -15.62 -8.74 -0.76
CA ARG A 58 -16.15 -7.83 -1.78
C ARG A 58 -15.29 -7.83 -3.03
N ALA A 59 -13.97 -7.82 -2.90
CA ALA A 59 -13.06 -7.96 -4.04
C ALA A 59 -13.32 -9.27 -4.80
N LYS A 60 -13.39 -10.40 -4.10
CA LYS A 60 -13.70 -11.70 -4.70
C LYS A 60 -15.01 -11.67 -5.50
N GLN A 61 -16.08 -11.15 -4.91
CA GLN A 61 -17.39 -11.02 -5.56
C GLN A 61 -17.36 -10.14 -6.82
N LEU A 62 -16.57 -9.05 -6.80
CA LEU A 62 -16.39 -8.20 -7.97
C LEU A 62 -15.59 -8.94 -9.05
N GLY A 63 -14.57 -9.70 -8.68
CA GLY A 63 -13.72 -10.46 -9.61
C GLY A 63 -14.40 -11.65 -10.27
N ASP A 64 -15.31 -12.32 -9.56
CA ASP A 64 -16.07 -13.48 -10.06
C ASP A 64 -17.13 -13.10 -11.10
N GLN A 65 -17.45 -11.80 -11.22
CA GLN A 65 -18.30 -11.29 -12.29
C GLN A 65 -17.53 -11.31 -13.62
N PRO A 66 -18.10 -11.89 -14.70
CA PRO A 66 -17.50 -11.81 -16.03
C PRO A 66 -17.34 -10.37 -16.48
N SER A 67 -16.14 -9.97 -16.88
CA SER A 67 -15.86 -8.64 -17.42
C SER A 67 -14.59 -8.67 -18.28
N SER A 68 -14.55 -7.80 -19.28
CA SER A 68 -13.37 -7.52 -20.13
C SER A 68 -12.71 -6.19 -19.80
N ASP A 69 -13.11 -5.53 -18.71
CA ASP A 69 -12.73 -4.15 -18.39
C ASP A 69 -11.44 -4.07 -17.54
N GLY A 70 -10.71 -5.19 -17.42
CA GLY A 70 -9.47 -5.31 -16.67
C GLY A 70 -9.61 -5.95 -15.29
N PRO A 71 -8.50 -6.03 -14.52
CA PRO A 71 -8.45 -6.62 -13.18
C PRO A 71 -9.21 -5.80 -12.13
N VAL A 72 -9.61 -6.48 -11.06
CA VAL A 72 -9.94 -5.83 -9.78
C VAL A 72 -8.65 -5.60 -9.00
N LEU A 73 -8.40 -4.38 -8.54
CA LEU A 73 -7.28 -4.08 -7.66
C LEU A 73 -7.65 -4.35 -6.20
N ILE A 74 -6.82 -5.12 -5.52
CA ILE A 74 -6.83 -5.30 -4.07
C ILE A 74 -5.66 -4.50 -3.50
N LEU A 75 -5.95 -3.46 -2.74
CA LEU A 75 -4.90 -2.56 -2.24
C LEU A 75 -4.65 -2.81 -0.75
N ASP A 76 -3.43 -3.20 -0.39
CA ASP A 76 -2.98 -3.12 1.00
C ASP A 76 -2.75 -1.66 1.36
N HIS A 77 -3.79 -1.07 1.95
CA HIS A 77 -3.82 0.34 2.27
C HIS A 77 -2.81 0.73 3.35
N TYR A 78 -2.41 -0.23 4.19
CA TYR A 78 -1.71 0.01 5.46
C TYR A 78 -0.21 -0.20 5.39
N ASP A 79 0.28 -0.77 4.30
CA ASP A 79 1.69 -1.11 4.18
C ASP A 79 2.20 -0.80 2.78
N ASN A 80 2.76 0.39 2.60
CA ASN A 80 3.31 0.88 1.34
C ASN A 80 4.47 1.85 1.59
N THR A 81 5.53 1.75 0.79
CA THR A 81 6.77 2.53 0.98
C THR A 81 6.57 4.03 0.86
N ALA A 82 5.67 4.50 -0.01
CA ALA A 82 5.45 5.91 -0.24
C ALA A 82 4.80 6.62 0.97
N SER A 83 4.14 5.85 1.85
CA SER A 83 3.61 6.31 3.13
C SER A 83 4.51 5.94 4.32
N GLY A 84 5.74 5.47 4.07
CA GLY A 84 6.71 5.08 5.11
C GLY A 84 6.55 3.65 5.64
N GLY A 85 5.81 2.80 4.93
CA GLY A 85 5.61 1.39 5.27
C GLY A 85 6.79 0.51 4.86
N THR A 86 6.80 -0.71 5.41
CA THR A 86 7.89 -1.69 5.28
C THR A 86 7.72 -2.61 4.09
N MET A 87 6.50 -2.74 3.57
CA MET A 87 6.08 -3.73 2.58
C MET A 87 6.31 -5.20 2.95
N ASP A 88 6.59 -5.48 4.22
CA ASP A 88 6.83 -6.84 4.69
C ASP A 88 5.60 -7.45 5.36
N THR A 89 4.48 -6.73 5.51
CA THR A 89 3.30 -7.29 6.18
C THR A 89 2.54 -8.25 5.26
N THR A 90 2.01 -9.33 5.85
CA THR A 90 1.42 -10.43 5.09
C THR A 90 -0.09 -10.53 5.24
N ASN A 91 -0.71 -9.65 6.03
CA ASN A 91 -2.10 -9.79 6.46
C ASN A 91 -3.10 -9.86 5.29
N VAL A 92 -2.95 -9.00 4.28
CA VAL A 92 -3.81 -9.03 3.10
C VAL A 92 -3.55 -10.28 2.25
N LEU A 93 -2.29 -10.68 2.07
CA LEU A 93 -1.92 -11.93 1.38
C LEU A 93 -2.55 -13.15 2.06
N ALA A 94 -2.44 -13.22 3.38
CA ALA A 94 -2.98 -14.30 4.19
C ALA A 94 -4.51 -14.41 4.02
N GLU A 95 -5.22 -13.28 4.00
CA GLU A 95 -6.68 -13.30 3.81
C GLU A 95 -7.07 -13.67 2.36
N VAL A 96 -6.33 -13.18 1.35
CA VAL A 96 -6.50 -13.58 -0.06
C VAL A 96 -6.35 -15.09 -0.23
N LEU A 97 -5.31 -15.69 0.35
CA LEU A 97 -5.08 -17.13 0.31
C LEU A 97 -6.16 -17.91 1.09
N LYS A 98 -6.52 -17.44 2.29
CA LYS A 98 -7.54 -18.06 3.15
C LYS A 98 -8.91 -18.12 2.49
N GLN A 99 -9.28 -17.07 1.75
CA GLN A 99 -10.56 -17.03 1.03
C GLN A 99 -10.51 -17.74 -0.33
N GLY A 100 -9.34 -18.27 -0.74
CA GLY A 100 -9.16 -18.96 -2.01
C GLY A 100 -9.55 -18.08 -3.19
N ILE A 101 -8.97 -16.88 -3.26
CA ILE A 101 -9.14 -16.01 -4.43
C ILE A 101 -8.23 -16.53 -5.55
N ASP A 102 -8.84 -16.77 -6.71
CA ASP A 102 -8.15 -17.32 -7.88
C ASP A 102 -7.65 -16.25 -8.84
N ASP A 103 -6.48 -16.52 -9.46
CA ASP A 103 -5.83 -15.70 -10.47
C ASP A 103 -5.46 -14.30 -9.96
N VAL A 104 -4.55 -14.29 -8.98
CA VAL A 104 -4.03 -13.09 -8.34
C VAL A 104 -2.55 -12.94 -8.66
N ALA A 105 -2.16 -11.77 -9.18
CA ALA A 105 -0.75 -11.35 -9.18
C ALA A 105 -0.52 -10.37 -8.02
N PHE A 106 0.30 -10.77 -7.06
CA PHE A 106 0.60 -10.01 -5.85
C PHE A 106 1.95 -9.30 -6.00
N CYS A 107 1.92 -7.97 -6.10
CA CYS A 107 3.14 -7.17 -6.24
C CYS A 107 3.71 -6.78 -4.87
N GLY A 108 4.72 -7.55 -4.47
CA GLY A 108 5.76 -7.16 -3.53
C GLY A 108 5.46 -7.54 -2.08
N ILE A 109 6.20 -8.53 -1.58
CA ILE A 109 6.59 -8.61 -0.17
C ILE A 109 8.08 -8.28 -0.11
N PHE A 110 8.47 -7.26 0.66
CA PHE A 110 9.87 -6.97 0.94
C PHE A 110 10.42 -8.04 1.90
N ASP A 111 11.21 -8.97 1.37
CA ASP A 111 11.84 -10.03 2.14
C ASP A 111 13.13 -10.51 1.44
N PRO A 112 14.26 -9.81 1.62
CA PRO A 112 15.53 -10.20 1.02
C PRO A 112 15.99 -11.61 1.41
N GLU A 113 15.65 -12.09 2.61
CA GLU A 113 16.03 -13.44 3.07
C GLU A 113 15.25 -14.52 2.32
N ALA A 114 13.94 -14.33 2.14
CA ALA A 114 13.14 -15.22 1.31
C ALA A 114 13.59 -15.19 -0.14
N VAL A 115 13.95 -14.02 -0.69
CA VAL A 115 14.52 -13.93 -2.05
C VAL A 115 15.76 -14.82 -2.18
N GLU A 116 16.74 -14.74 -1.27
CA GLU A 116 17.94 -15.58 -1.35
C GLU A 116 17.63 -17.09 -1.24
N CYS A 117 16.64 -17.46 -0.42
CA CYS A 117 16.17 -18.84 -0.35
C CYS A 117 15.61 -19.32 -1.69
N LEU A 118 14.70 -18.54 -2.30
CA LEU A 118 14.08 -18.85 -3.59
C LEU A 118 15.11 -18.92 -4.73
N TYR A 119 16.10 -18.03 -4.71
CA TYR A 119 17.23 -18.05 -5.64
C TYR A 119 18.08 -19.31 -5.50
N SER A 120 18.37 -19.72 -4.27
CA SER A 120 19.17 -20.91 -3.98
C SER A 120 18.45 -22.20 -4.39
N SER A 121 17.12 -22.23 -4.28
CA SER A 121 16.30 -23.34 -4.73
C SER A 121 16.16 -23.42 -6.25
N GLY A 122 16.18 -22.28 -6.94
CA GLY A 122 16.11 -22.21 -8.40
C GLY A 122 14.70 -22.33 -8.97
N VAL A 123 14.53 -21.87 -10.21
CA VAL A 123 13.25 -21.91 -10.94
C VAL A 123 12.78 -23.36 -11.10
N GLY A 124 11.52 -23.60 -10.79
CA GLY A 124 10.83 -24.87 -10.93
C GLY A 124 10.76 -25.72 -9.67
N SER A 125 11.52 -25.35 -8.63
CA SER A 125 11.54 -26.03 -7.34
C SER A 125 10.28 -25.76 -6.52
N GLU A 126 9.79 -26.78 -5.82
CA GLU A 126 8.78 -26.64 -4.77
C GLU A 126 9.46 -26.32 -3.44
N VAL A 127 8.99 -25.29 -2.75
CA VAL A 127 9.60 -24.79 -1.52
C VAL A 127 8.53 -24.41 -0.51
N THR A 128 8.87 -24.53 0.76
CA THR A 128 8.09 -23.97 1.87
C THR A 128 8.95 -22.91 2.54
N VAL A 129 8.46 -21.67 2.58
CA VAL A 129 9.21 -20.53 3.13
C VAL A 129 8.33 -19.66 4.03
N PRO A 130 8.86 -19.14 5.15
CA PRO A 130 8.22 -18.05 5.87
C PRO A 130 8.42 -16.74 5.11
N LEU A 131 7.34 -16.08 4.70
CA LEU A 131 7.38 -14.78 4.01
C LEU A 131 7.03 -13.63 4.95
N GLY A 132 7.79 -12.54 4.86
CA GLY A 132 7.46 -11.24 5.48
C GLY A 132 7.40 -11.27 7.01
N GLY A 133 6.87 -10.20 7.60
CA GLY A 133 6.69 -10.04 9.05
C GLY A 133 7.99 -10.10 9.84
N ARG A 134 9.08 -9.57 9.27
CA ARG A 134 10.44 -9.59 9.85
C ARG A 134 10.84 -8.25 10.44
N LEU A 135 10.29 -7.14 9.91
CA LEU A 135 10.69 -5.80 10.28
C LEU A 135 9.93 -5.33 11.53
N PRO A 136 10.63 -4.91 12.60
CA PRO A 136 9.97 -4.41 13.79
C PRO A 136 9.32 -3.04 13.51
N MET A 137 8.05 -2.92 13.86
CA MET A 137 7.30 -1.67 13.77
C MET A 137 6.84 -1.24 15.17
N PRO A 138 7.73 -0.68 16.01
CA PRO A 138 7.46 -0.48 17.45
C PRO A 138 6.27 0.46 17.73
N ALA A 139 5.92 1.34 16.79
CA ALA A 139 4.75 2.20 16.90
C ALA A 139 3.41 1.43 16.84
N LEU A 140 3.40 0.23 16.25
CA LEU A 140 2.19 -0.60 16.17
C LEU A 140 1.94 -1.40 17.44
N ARG A 141 0.69 -1.42 17.88
CA ARG A 141 0.24 -2.23 19.03
C ARG A 141 0.32 -3.74 18.78
N ARG A 142 0.18 -4.16 17.52
CA ARG A 142 0.36 -5.56 17.09
C ARG A 142 1.31 -5.61 15.89
N GLN A 143 2.13 -6.65 15.85
CA GLN A 143 3.08 -6.88 14.76
C GLN A 143 2.52 -7.87 13.74
N SER A 144 2.86 -7.67 12.47
CA SER A 144 2.65 -8.71 11.46
C SER A 144 3.57 -9.90 11.76
N ARG A 145 3.22 -11.07 11.25
CA ARG A 145 3.98 -12.30 11.48
C ARG A 145 4.36 -12.94 10.14
N PRO A 146 5.47 -13.68 10.08
CA PRO A 146 5.79 -14.44 8.90
C PRO A 146 4.64 -15.37 8.52
N LEU A 147 4.31 -15.39 7.23
CA LEU A 147 3.32 -16.29 6.66
C LEU A 147 4.04 -17.47 6.03
N GLU A 148 3.85 -18.67 6.57
CA GLU A 148 4.35 -19.88 5.94
C GLU A 148 3.55 -20.16 4.67
N VAL A 149 4.24 -20.23 3.53
CA VAL A 149 3.63 -20.57 2.24
C VAL A 149 4.42 -21.68 1.56
N SER A 150 3.72 -22.54 0.85
CA SER A 150 4.32 -23.58 0.02
C SER A 150 3.93 -23.37 -1.43
N GLY A 151 4.92 -23.41 -2.33
CA GLY A 151 4.66 -23.21 -3.75
C GLY A 151 5.89 -23.38 -4.62
N ARG A 152 5.70 -23.11 -5.91
CA ARG A 152 6.72 -23.33 -6.94
C ARG A 152 7.43 -22.03 -7.29
N VAL A 153 8.75 -22.04 -7.31
CA VAL A 153 9.55 -20.92 -7.82
C VAL A 153 9.30 -20.77 -9.31
N LYS A 154 8.55 -19.73 -9.71
CA LYS A 154 8.10 -19.53 -11.09
C LYS A 154 9.09 -18.70 -11.92
N CYS A 155 9.69 -17.68 -11.31
CA CYS A 155 10.56 -16.73 -11.99
C CYS A 155 11.60 -16.15 -11.01
N LEU A 156 12.80 -15.84 -11.50
CA LEU A 156 13.87 -15.14 -10.77
C LEU A 156 14.44 -14.06 -11.70
N THR A 157 14.53 -12.81 -11.25
CA THR A 157 14.98 -11.66 -12.06
C THR A 157 15.78 -10.68 -11.21
N ASP A 158 16.65 -9.86 -11.82
CA ASP A 158 17.34 -8.78 -11.10
C ASP A 158 16.41 -7.61 -10.70
N GLY A 159 15.10 -7.72 -10.99
CA GLY A 159 14.06 -6.77 -10.60
C GLY A 159 14.15 -5.40 -11.27
N ARG A 160 14.90 -5.30 -12.37
CA ARG A 160 15.09 -4.06 -13.11
C ARG A 160 14.15 -3.95 -14.29
N PHE A 161 13.54 -2.77 -14.44
CA PHE A 161 12.74 -2.45 -15.61
C PHE A 161 12.72 -0.95 -15.88
N GLU A 162 12.54 -0.59 -17.16
CA GLU A 162 12.36 0.79 -17.56
C GLU A 162 10.93 1.26 -17.22
N THR A 163 10.84 2.37 -16.49
CA THR A 163 9.56 2.98 -16.12
C THR A 163 8.82 3.47 -17.36
N SER A 164 7.57 3.02 -17.50
CA SER A 164 6.69 3.28 -18.65
C SER A 164 5.71 4.44 -18.40
N ILE A 165 5.33 4.67 -17.14
CA ILE A 165 4.41 5.73 -16.73
C ILE A 165 5.04 7.12 -16.90
N ALA A 166 4.21 8.16 -17.01
CA ALA A 166 4.69 9.54 -17.18
C ALA A 166 5.61 9.99 -16.04
N MET A 167 5.33 9.55 -14.82
CA MET A 167 6.18 9.80 -13.65
C MET A 167 7.47 8.96 -13.76
N GLY A 168 8.57 9.60 -14.16
CA GLY A 168 9.87 8.92 -14.25
C GLY A 168 10.08 8.09 -15.53
N ARG A 169 9.31 8.36 -16.59
CA ARG A 169 9.46 7.68 -17.89
C ARG A 169 10.93 7.61 -18.34
N GLY A 170 11.39 6.42 -18.70
CA GLY A 170 12.75 6.17 -19.17
C GLY A 170 13.80 6.03 -18.06
N LEU A 171 13.42 6.21 -16.79
CA LEU A 171 14.27 5.87 -15.67
C LEU A 171 14.26 4.37 -15.41
N MET A 172 15.36 3.85 -14.90
CA MET A 172 15.46 2.45 -14.48
C MET A 172 14.92 2.30 -13.06
N THR A 173 13.85 1.53 -12.91
CA THR A 173 13.37 1.07 -11.60
C THR A 173 14.15 -0.17 -11.18
N ASP A 174 14.42 -0.31 -9.87
CA ASP A 174 15.19 -1.41 -9.30
C ASP A 174 14.52 -1.95 -8.02
N MET A 175 13.83 -3.09 -8.15
CA MET A 175 13.22 -3.86 -7.04
C MET A 175 14.24 -4.78 -6.34
N GLY A 176 15.50 -4.78 -6.79
CA GLY A 176 16.52 -5.74 -6.41
C GLY A 176 16.22 -7.14 -6.96
N LYS A 177 17.05 -8.12 -6.57
CA LYS A 177 16.73 -9.54 -6.79
C LYS A 177 15.27 -9.79 -6.41
N THR A 178 14.53 -10.35 -7.36
CA THR A 178 13.09 -10.53 -7.29
C THR A 178 12.75 -11.95 -7.70
N ALA A 179 11.93 -12.61 -6.89
CA ALA A 179 11.43 -13.94 -7.15
C ALA A 179 9.91 -13.94 -7.27
N VAL A 180 9.35 -14.79 -8.12
CA VAL A 180 7.91 -15.08 -8.14
C VAL A 180 7.71 -16.47 -7.57
N LEU A 181 7.01 -16.56 -6.44
CA LEU A 181 6.57 -17.82 -5.85
C LEU A 181 5.10 -18.04 -6.18
N SER A 182 4.79 -19.12 -6.90
CA SER A 182 3.42 -19.46 -7.30
C SER A 182 2.82 -20.40 -6.27
N VAL A 183 1.77 -19.94 -5.58
CA VAL A 183 1.05 -20.65 -4.52
C VAL A 183 -0.38 -20.88 -5.01
N GLY A 184 -0.64 -22.08 -5.55
CA GLY A 184 -1.91 -22.38 -6.21
C GLY A 184 -2.14 -21.45 -7.40
N SER A 185 -3.15 -20.59 -7.30
CA SER A 185 -3.55 -19.61 -8.32
C SER A 185 -3.07 -18.18 -8.03
N VAL A 186 -2.20 -18.01 -7.02
CA VAL A 186 -1.62 -16.72 -6.61
C VAL A 186 -0.13 -16.68 -6.95
N ASP A 187 0.28 -15.74 -7.80
CA ASP A 187 1.69 -15.46 -8.08
C ASP A 187 2.18 -14.33 -7.15
N ILE A 188 3.09 -14.66 -6.23
CA ILE A 188 3.60 -13.73 -5.20
C ILE A 188 4.98 -13.24 -5.62
N MET A 189 5.11 -11.93 -5.86
CA MET A 189 6.41 -11.29 -6.07
C MET A 189 7.07 -10.99 -4.72
N VAL A 190 8.24 -11.57 -4.48
CA VAL A 190 9.09 -11.31 -3.32
C VAL A 190 10.30 -10.51 -3.77
N ILE A 191 10.57 -9.38 -3.13
CA ILE A 191 11.56 -8.39 -3.59
C ILE A 191 12.60 -8.10 -2.50
N SER A 192 13.79 -7.68 -2.91
CA SER A 192 14.92 -7.41 -2.00
C SER A 192 15.25 -5.92 -1.84
N ARG A 193 14.56 -5.02 -2.55
CA ARG A 193 14.60 -3.57 -2.33
C ARG A 193 13.17 -3.04 -2.19
N HIS A 194 12.99 -2.08 -1.30
CA HIS A 194 11.73 -1.35 -1.15
C HIS A 194 11.33 -0.68 -2.47
N PHE A 195 10.06 -0.84 -2.86
CA PHE A 195 9.54 -0.36 -4.12
C PHE A 195 8.02 -0.14 -4.04
N GLU A 196 7.52 1.05 -4.37
CA GLU A 196 6.08 1.28 -4.48
C GLU A 196 5.56 0.80 -5.86
N PRO A 197 4.55 -0.07 -5.92
CA PRO A 197 3.95 -0.53 -7.19
C PRO A 197 3.12 0.56 -7.87
N VAL A 198 3.81 1.48 -8.56
CA VAL A 198 3.20 2.60 -9.30
C VAL A 198 3.09 2.36 -10.80
N ASP A 199 3.91 1.45 -11.33
CA ASP A 199 4.04 1.19 -12.76
C ASP A 199 3.72 -0.30 -13.06
N PRO A 200 2.81 -0.60 -14.00
CA PRO A 200 2.52 -1.97 -14.45
C PRO A 200 3.75 -2.74 -14.96
N GLY A 201 4.81 -2.03 -15.31
CA GLY A 201 6.13 -2.58 -15.62
C GLY A 201 6.70 -3.50 -14.54
N CYS A 202 6.33 -3.32 -13.26
CA CYS A 202 6.76 -4.24 -12.21
C CYS A 202 6.30 -5.69 -12.47
N PHE A 203 5.05 -5.90 -12.88
CA PHE A 203 4.53 -7.22 -13.24
C PHE A 203 5.15 -7.73 -14.53
N ARG A 204 5.24 -6.87 -15.56
CA ARG A 204 5.80 -7.26 -16.86
C ARG A 204 7.28 -7.65 -16.77
N SER A 205 8.03 -7.02 -15.85
CA SER A 205 9.44 -7.35 -15.59
C SER A 205 9.65 -8.80 -15.13
N VAL A 206 8.62 -9.42 -14.53
CA VAL A 206 8.64 -10.82 -14.09
C VAL A 206 7.80 -11.74 -14.99
N GLY A 207 7.39 -11.25 -16.17
CA GLY A 207 6.63 -12.02 -17.16
C GLY A 207 5.14 -12.16 -16.86
N ILE A 208 4.57 -11.29 -16.04
CA ILE A 208 3.12 -11.24 -15.77
C ILE A 208 2.52 -10.07 -16.55
N GLU A 209 1.55 -10.35 -17.44
CA GLU A 209 0.76 -9.29 -18.06
C GLU A 209 -0.38 -8.88 -17.12
N PRO A 210 -0.36 -7.67 -16.53
CA PRO A 210 -1.35 -7.26 -15.54
C PRO A 210 -2.78 -7.19 -16.08
N THR A 211 -2.97 -6.91 -17.38
CA THR A 211 -4.32 -6.82 -17.97
C THR A 211 -4.98 -8.17 -18.20
N GLU A 212 -4.22 -9.26 -18.16
CA GLU A 212 -4.71 -10.63 -18.35
C GLU A 212 -5.10 -11.32 -17.03
N ARG A 213 -4.93 -10.62 -15.90
CA ARG A 213 -5.24 -11.14 -14.58
C ARG A 213 -6.63 -10.74 -14.13
N ARG A 214 -7.27 -11.62 -13.38
CA ARG A 214 -8.53 -11.31 -12.67
C ARG A 214 -8.29 -10.32 -11.54
N PHE A 215 -7.20 -10.50 -10.80
CA PHE A 215 -6.83 -9.62 -9.69
C PHE A 215 -5.37 -9.21 -9.75
N LEU A 216 -5.14 -7.94 -9.43
CA LEU A 216 -3.82 -7.48 -9.02
C LEU A 216 -3.91 -7.05 -7.56
N MET A 217 -2.98 -7.52 -6.75
CA MET A 217 -2.82 -7.04 -5.39
C MET A 217 -1.60 -6.14 -5.31
N LEU A 218 -1.77 -4.92 -4.80
CA LEU A 218 -0.71 -3.92 -4.68
C LEU A 218 -0.59 -3.43 -3.24
N LYS A 219 0.64 -3.28 -2.77
CA LYS A 219 0.96 -2.51 -1.58
C LYS A 219 1.02 -1.01 -1.90
N SER A 220 -0.14 -0.33 -1.89
CA SER A 220 -0.25 1.08 -2.27
C SER A 220 -1.52 1.71 -1.73
N ARG A 221 -1.50 3.04 -1.57
CA ARG A 221 -2.66 3.86 -1.18
C ARG A 221 -3.20 4.75 -2.28
N ILE A 222 -2.38 5.63 -2.84
CA ILE A 222 -2.79 6.60 -3.86
C ILE A 222 -1.98 6.44 -5.14
N HIS A 223 -0.70 6.11 -5.04
CA HIS A 223 0.22 6.18 -6.18
C HIS A 223 -0.04 5.11 -7.25
N TYR A 224 -0.72 4.00 -6.93
CA TYR A 224 -1.22 3.07 -7.95
C TYR A 224 -1.98 3.80 -9.07
N ARG A 225 -2.65 4.93 -8.77
CA ARG A 225 -3.48 5.65 -9.74
C ARG A 225 -2.69 6.15 -10.95
N VAL A 226 -1.37 6.31 -10.83
CA VAL A 226 -0.53 6.81 -11.93
C VAL A 226 -0.43 5.79 -13.06
N GLY A 227 -0.25 4.51 -12.75
CA GLY A 227 -0.05 3.47 -13.74
C GLY A 227 -1.19 2.45 -13.86
N PHE A 228 -2.00 2.28 -12.82
CA PHE A 228 -3.00 1.21 -12.74
C PHE A 228 -4.44 1.70 -12.82
N ARG A 229 -4.72 3.01 -12.67
CA ARG A 229 -6.10 3.52 -12.63
C ARG A 229 -6.89 3.15 -13.88
N ASP A 230 -6.28 3.34 -15.05
CA ASP A 230 -6.96 3.12 -16.32
C ASP A 230 -6.95 1.63 -16.73
N LEU A 231 -6.19 0.80 -16.02
CA LEU A 231 -6.18 -0.66 -16.20
C LEU A 231 -7.21 -1.36 -15.31
N ALA A 232 -7.55 -0.75 -14.18
CA ALA A 232 -8.40 -1.34 -13.16
C ALA A 232 -9.87 -1.09 -13.48
N ARG A 233 -10.69 -2.15 -13.43
CA ARG A 233 -12.15 -1.98 -13.48
C ARG A 233 -12.72 -1.49 -12.16
N GLU A 234 -12.17 -2.00 -11.07
CA GLU A 234 -12.64 -1.76 -9.71
C GLU A 234 -11.45 -1.73 -8.75
N VAL A 235 -11.61 -1.00 -7.65
CA VAL A 235 -10.58 -0.87 -6.62
C VAL A 235 -11.18 -1.17 -5.26
N VAL A 236 -10.52 -2.07 -4.53
CA VAL A 236 -10.89 -2.45 -3.17
C VAL A 236 -9.72 -2.19 -2.23
N GLU A 237 -9.85 -1.12 -1.45
CA GLU A 237 -8.94 -0.81 -0.35
C GLU A 237 -9.15 -1.79 0.81
N CYS A 238 -8.08 -2.44 1.26
CA CYS A 238 -8.10 -3.42 2.33
C CYS A 238 -7.37 -2.88 3.56
N ALA A 239 -8.05 -2.89 4.70
CA ALA A 239 -7.46 -2.53 5.99
C ALA A 239 -6.59 -3.68 6.53
N GLY A 240 -5.35 -3.76 6.05
CA GLY A 240 -4.37 -4.76 6.47
C GLY A 240 -3.78 -4.52 7.87
N LEU A 241 -2.46 -4.55 7.95
CA LEU A 241 -1.69 -4.16 9.13
C LEU A 241 -0.42 -3.48 8.63
N GLY A 242 0.00 -2.40 9.30
CA GLY A 242 1.22 -1.68 8.95
C GLY A 242 1.22 -0.27 9.55
N VAL A 243 2.41 0.34 9.64
CA VAL A 243 2.60 1.69 10.22
C VAL A 243 1.88 2.80 9.44
N CYS A 244 1.44 2.53 8.23
CA CYS A 244 0.62 3.46 7.45
C CYS A 244 -0.88 3.28 7.73
N THR A 245 -1.28 2.59 8.80
CA THR A 245 -2.69 2.33 9.13
C THR A 245 -3.52 3.59 9.28
N SER A 246 -4.66 3.66 8.59
CA SER A 246 -5.64 4.74 8.81
C SER A 246 -6.49 4.55 10.06
N ASP A 247 -6.34 3.41 10.74
CA ASP A 247 -6.84 3.20 12.09
C ASP A 247 -5.77 3.64 13.09
N TYR A 248 -5.88 4.87 13.57
CA TYR A 248 -4.93 5.42 14.54
C TYR A 248 -5.02 4.76 15.92
N SER A 249 -6.06 3.95 16.19
CA SER A 249 -6.12 3.18 17.44
C SER A 249 -5.11 2.03 17.47
N GLU A 250 -4.53 1.66 16.32
CA GLU A 250 -3.50 0.62 16.19
C GLU A 250 -2.07 1.17 16.36
N ILE A 251 -1.90 2.51 16.39
CA ILE A 251 -0.61 3.21 16.54
C ILE A 251 -0.54 3.91 17.91
N SER A 252 0.65 3.91 18.49
CA SER A 252 0.99 4.75 19.64
C SER A 252 1.63 6.08 19.17
N PHE A 253 1.13 7.20 19.68
CA PHE A 253 1.69 8.54 19.45
C PHE A 253 2.17 9.12 20.80
N GLU A 254 3.43 9.51 20.88
CA GLU A 254 4.07 10.02 22.10
C GLU A 254 4.35 11.53 22.03
N ASN A 255 4.68 12.04 20.84
CA ASN A 255 5.24 13.38 20.65
C ASN A 255 4.27 14.34 19.95
N VAL A 256 3.18 13.84 19.37
CA VAL A 256 2.16 14.66 18.74
C VAL A 256 1.53 15.62 19.75
N ARG A 257 1.33 16.88 19.34
CA ARG A 257 0.64 17.87 20.16
C ARG A 257 -0.81 17.43 20.37
N ARG A 258 -1.25 17.38 21.63
CA ARG A 258 -2.64 17.11 22.01
C ARG A 258 -3.30 18.32 22.68
N PRO A 259 -4.62 18.53 22.52
CA PRO A 259 -5.53 17.67 21.76
C PRO A 259 -5.37 17.85 20.23
N ILE A 260 -5.55 16.77 19.47
CA ILE A 260 -5.56 16.76 18.00
C ILE A 260 -6.65 15.84 17.45
N TYR A 261 -7.47 16.32 16.52
CA TYR A 261 -8.46 15.50 15.82
C TYR A 261 -7.78 14.62 14.75
N PRO A 262 -8.15 13.35 14.57
CA PRO A 262 -9.22 12.60 15.25
C PRO A 262 -8.76 11.80 16.48
N LEU A 263 -7.52 11.96 16.95
CA LEU A 263 -7.00 11.22 18.12
C LEU A 263 -7.71 11.59 19.43
N ASP A 264 -8.14 12.85 19.52
CA ASP A 264 -8.85 13.43 20.66
C ASP A 264 -10.18 14.03 20.19
N GLU A 265 -11.22 13.97 21.03
CA GLU A 265 -12.52 14.59 20.73
C GLU A 265 -12.44 16.11 20.91
N ILE A 266 -12.52 16.87 19.81
CA ILE A 266 -12.43 18.34 19.82
C ILE A 266 -13.69 18.97 19.20
N LYS A 267 -14.32 19.88 19.95
CA LYS A 267 -15.58 20.53 19.56
C LYS A 267 -15.40 21.90 18.88
N MET A 268 -14.29 22.61 19.14
CA MET A 268 -14.01 23.93 18.58
C MET A 268 -12.58 24.03 18.06
N ARG A 269 -12.37 24.83 17.01
CA ARG A 269 -11.05 25.19 16.50
C ARG A 269 -10.44 26.20 17.49
N ASN A 270 -9.35 25.83 18.16
CA ASN A 270 -8.59 26.72 19.04
C ASN A 270 -7.58 27.54 18.25
#